data_AF-A0A7L4YDQ6-F1
#
_entry.id   AF-A0A7L4YDQ6-F1
#
_cell.length_a   1.000
_cell.length_b   1.000
_cell.length_c   1.000
_cell.angle_alpha   90.00
_cell.angle_beta   90.00
_cell.angle_gamma   90.00
#
_symmetry.space_group_name_H-M   'P 1'
#
loop_
_entity.id
_entity.type
_entity.pdbx_description
1 polymer ?
#
loop_
_entity_poly.entity_id
_entity_poly.type
_entity_poly.pdbx_seq_one_letter_code
_entity_poly.pdbx_strand_id
1 'polypeptide(L)'
;MVNLTVRTAALASTALALALVALATPSQAASTTGALMITQVRPNAAGADTRDGTQLNLNGEYFVIKNVTTRTVNTSGYVPDITTNTYGRALPSYYLPAGARAFVHTGSGRHYRDSTGAHHIYRGYARHVLLNTSTAKNPDLRLKKPGSPDDNTATGSISTCNWNTAADGTTYNC
;
A
#
# COMPACT_ATOMS: atom_id res chain seq x y z
N MET A 1 -2.95 61.73 49.48
CA MET A 1 -3.16 61.28 48.09
C MET A 1 -2.45 59.95 47.93
N VAL A 2 -3.22 58.91 47.66
CA VAL A 2 -2.78 57.50 47.63
C VAL A 2 -2.26 57.18 46.24
N ASN A 3 -1.02 56.66 46.13
CA ASN A 3 -0.55 56.00 44.92
C ASN A 3 -0.20 54.54 45.26
N LEU A 4 -1.08 53.65 44.82
CA LEU A 4 -0.97 52.20 44.92
C LEU A 4 -0.29 51.71 43.63
N THR A 5 0.89 51.09 43.71
CA THR A 5 1.50 50.45 42.54
C THR A 5 1.96 49.03 42.88
N VAL A 6 1.01 48.12 42.67
CA VAL A 6 1.05 46.77 42.09
C VAL A 6 2.37 45.97 42.21
N ARG A 7 2.27 44.85 42.94
CA ARG A 7 3.18 43.70 42.87
C ARG A 7 2.80 42.83 41.67
N THR A 8 3.75 42.50 40.79
CA THR A 8 3.59 41.46 39.77
C THR A 8 4.69 40.42 39.91
N ALA A 9 4.29 39.24 40.37
CA ALA A 9 5.11 38.04 40.42
C ALA A 9 5.28 37.47 39.00
N ALA A 10 6.51 37.20 38.59
CA ALA A 10 6.79 36.51 37.33
C ALA A 10 6.63 35.00 37.54
N LEU A 11 5.57 34.43 36.96
CA LEU A 11 5.37 32.99 36.82
C LEU A 11 6.19 32.51 35.62
N ALA A 12 7.29 31.80 35.87
CA ALA A 12 8.05 31.11 34.84
C ALA A 12 7.28 29.85 34.40
N SER A 13 6.66 29.88 33.22
CA SER A 13 6.02 28.74 32.59
C SER A 13 7.06 27.93 31.81
N THR A 14 7.44 26.76 32.32
CA THR A 14 8.26 25.78 31.57
C THR A 14 7.37 25.06 30.55
N ALA A 15 7.45 25.49 29.30
CA ALA A 15 6.80 24.79 28.18
C ALA A 15 7.53 23.47 27.91
N LEU A 16 6.83 22.35 28.15
CA LEU A 16 7.29 21.00 27.82
C LEU A 16 7.09 20.78 26.31
N ALA A 17 8.14 20.91 25.51
CA ALA A 17 8.10 20.60 24.09
C ALA A 17 8.05 19.07 23.89
N LEU A 18 6.88 18.53 23.51
CA LEU A 18 6.76 17.16 23.03
C LEU A 18 7.43 17.07 21.65
N ALA A 19 8.62 16.47 21.61
CA ALA A 19 9.23 16.04 20.35
C ALA A 19 8.46 14.83 19.81
N LEU A 20 7.61 15.04 18.80
CA LEU A 20 7.08 13.96 17.98
C LEU A 20 8.25 13.34 17.20
N VAL A 21 8.80 12.24 17.69
CA VAL A 21 9.66 11.36 16.89
C VAL A 21 8.77 10.73 15.84
N ALA A 22 8.77 11.29 14.63
CA ALA A 22 8.28 10.59 13.45
C ALA A 22 9.17 9.37 13.27
N LEU A 23 8.63 8.18 13.59
CA LEU A 23 9.26 6.91 13.30
C LEU A 23 9.39 6.78 11.78
N ALA A 24 10.54 7.19 11.24
CA ALA A 24 10.90 6.89 9.86
C ALA A 24 10.99 5.37 9.74
N THR A 25 9.94 4.73 9.21
CA THR A 25 9.99 3.32 8.86
C THR A 25 11.11 3.12 7.84
N PRO A 26 12.01 2.14 8.01
CA PRO A 26 13.05 1.89 7.02
C PRO A 26 12.38 1.59 5.68
N SER A 27 12.51 2.53 4.74
CA SER A 27 12.15 2.31 3.34
C SER A 27 13.16 1.30 2.80
N GLN A 28 12.78 0.02 2.78
CA GLN A 28 13.50 -0.95 1.97
C GLN A 28 13.43 -0.47 0.51
N ALA A 29 14.52 -0.60 -0.23
CA ALA A 29 14.53 -0.18 -1.63
C ALA A 29 13.80 -1.22 -2.48
N ALA A 30 12.90 -0.77 -3.36
CA ALA A 30 12.16 -1.66 -4.23
C ALA A 30 13.13 -2.50 -5.05
N SER A 31 12.96 -3.81 -4.99
CA SER A 31 13.76 -4.74 -5.76
C SER A 31 12.88 -5.78 -6.41
N THR A 32 13.38 -6.31 -7.53
CA THR A 32 12.78 -7.46 -8.18
C THR A 32 13.82 -8.34 -8.86
N THR A 33 13.54 -9.64 -8.89
CA THR A 33 14.27 -10.62 -9.71
C THR A 33 13.53 -10.94 -11.02
N GLY A 34 12.39 -10.29 -11.28
CA GLY A 34 11.52 -10.54 -12.41
C GLY A 34 11.19 -9.28 -13.21
N ALA A 35 10.17 -9.39 -14.07
CA ALA A 35 9.77 -8.30 -14.96
C ALA A 35 8.91 -7.21 -14.28
N LEU A 36 8.25 -7.56 -13.18
CA LEU A 36 7.33 -6.68 -12.45
C LEU A 36 7.83 -6.47 -11.02
N MET A 37 7.86 -5.22 -10.59
CA MET A 37 8.30 -4.81 -9.26
C MET A 37 7.16 -4.13 -8.51
N ILE A 38 6.90 -4.51 -7.26
CA ILE A 38 6.02 -3.74 -6.38
C ILE A 38 6.81 -2.50 -5.96
N THR A 39 6.21 -1.33 -6.12
CA THR A 39 6.85 -0.03 -5.84
C THR A 39 6.18 0.72 -4.71
N GLN A 40 4.85 0.55 -4.56
CA GLN A 40 4.07 1.21 -3.53
C GLN A 40 2.88 0.35 -3.14
N VAL A 41 2.32 0.65 -1.98
CA VAL A 41 1.10 0.02 -1.47
C VAL A 41 0.27 1.00 -0.65
N ARG A 42 -1.05 0.95 -0.81
CA ARG A 42 -2.04 1.61 0.04
C ARG A 42 -3.00 0.52 0.54
N PRO A 43 -2.72 -0.06 1.71
CA PRO A 43 -3.52 -1.16 2.24
C PRO A 43 -4.81 -0.68 2.92
N ASN A 44 -4.77 0.47 3.62
CA ASN A 44 -5.93 1.05 4.26
C ASN A 44 -6.50 2.18 3.39
N ALA A 45 -7.67 1.97 2.80
CA ALA A 45 -8.33 2.99 2.01
C ALA A 45 -8.86 4.10 2.93
N ALA A 46 -8.90 5.34 2.46
CA ALA A 46 -9.42 6.45 3.27
C ALA A 46 -10.93 6.31 3.51
N GLY A 47 -11.37 6.47 4.75
CA GLY A 47 -12.78 6.50 5.14
C GLY A 47 -13.35 5.15 5.54
N ALA A 48 -14.66 5.09 5.82
CA ALA A 48 -15.29 3.88 6.35
C ALA A 48 -15.28 2.73 5.33
N ASP A 49 -14.86 1.53 5.78
CA ASP A 49 -14.84 0.31 4.96
C ASP A 49 -16.23 -0.29 4.74
N THR A 50 -17.22 0.07 5.56
CA THR A 50 -18.58 -0.43 5.43
C THR A 50 -19.64 0.64 5.67
N ARG A 51 -20.74 0.54 4.93
CA ARG A 51 -22.02 1.23 5.21
C ARG A 51 -23.14 0.25 4.95
N ASP A 52 -24.02 0.07 5.93
CA ASP A 52 -25.21 -0.80 5.82
C ASP A 52 -24.88 -2.22 5.32
N GLY A 53 -23.77 -2.79 5.79
CA GLY A 53 -23.29 -4.12 5.39
C GLY A 53 -22.62 -4.19 4.00
N THR A 54 -22.56 -3.08 3.27
CA THR A 54 -21.86 -2.99 1.98
C THR A 54 -20.43 -2.55 2.16
N GLN A 55 -19.48 -3.26 1.53
CA GLN A 55 -18.06 -2.91 1.52
C GLN A 55 -17.83 -1.67 0.63
N LEU A 56 -17.15 -0.67 1.16
CA LEU A 56 -16.83 0.60 0.51
C LEU A 56 -15.33 0.67 0.20
N ASN A 57 -14.91 1.67 -0.57
CA ASN A 57 -13.50 2.04 -0.74
C ASN A 57 -12.52 0.93 -1.17
N LEU A 58 -13.02 -0.20 -1.70
CA LEU A 58 -12.20 -1.32 -2.18
C LEU A 58 -11.21 -0.94 -3.29
N ASN A 59 -11.51 0.12 -4.05
CA ASN A 59 -10.60 0.65 -5.06
C ASN A 59 -9.61 1.68 -4.48
N GLY A 60 -9.83 2.17 -3.25
CA GLY A 60 -8.85 2.93 -2.49
C GLY A 60 -7.77 2.04 -1.88
N GLU A 61 -8.00 0.73 -1.79
CA GLU A 61 -6.98 -0.27 -1.48
C GLU A 61 -6.28 -0.73 -2.77
N TYR A 62 -4.96 -0.53 -2.85
CA TYR A 62 -4.19 -0.89 -4.04
C TYR A 62 -2.71 -1.14 -3.75
N PHE A 63 -2.02 -1.76 -4.69
CA PHE A 63 -0.56 -1.71 -4.79
C PHE A 63 -0.14 -1.30 -6.20
N VAL A 64 1.06 -0.75 -6.33
CA VAL A 64 1.58 -0.26 -7.61
C VAL A 64 2.67 -1.18 -8.10
N ILE A 65 2.46 -1.78 -9.26
CA ILE A 65 3.49 -2.53 -9.98
C ILE A 65 4.15 -1.66 -11.03
N LYS A 66 5.45 -1.86 -11.26
CA LYS A 66 6.20 -1.28 -12.37
C LYS A 66 6.73 -2.39 -13.26
N ASN A 67 6.56 -2.25 -14.57
CA ASN A 67 7.30 -3.04 -15.54
C ASN A 67 8.72 -2.47 -15.62
N VAL A 68 9.70 -3.21 -15.10
CA VAL A 68 11.11 -2.78 -15.07
C VAL A 68 11.88 -3.16 -16.34
N THR A 69 11.21 -3.79 -17.30
CA THR A 69 11.81 -4.23 -18.56
C THR A 69 11.63 -3.21 -19.67
N THR A 70 12.34 -3.44 -20.78
CA THR A 70 12.26 -2.64 -22.01
C THR A 70 11.16 -3.10 -22.99
N ARG A 71 10.33 -4.07 -22.60
CA ARG A 71 9.26 -4.63 -23.43
C ARG A 71 7.92 -4.66 -22.69
N THR A 72 6.82 -4.70 -23.43
CA THR A 72 5.48 -4.89 -22.84
C THR A 72 5.39 -6.23 -22.13
N VAL A 73 4.82 -6.23 -20.93
CA VAL A 73 4.60 -7.42 -20.10
C VAL A 73 3.09 -7.63 -19.92
N ASN A 74 2.61 -8.85 -20.14
CA ASN A 74 1.26 -9.22 -19.74
C ASN A 74 1.26 -9.59 -18.25
N THR A 75 0.41 -8.93 -17.44
CA THR A 75 0.29 -9.18 -16.01
C THR A 75 -0.43 -10.50 -15.68
N SER A 76 -1.00 -11.17 -16.67
CA SER A 76 -1.75 -12.40 -16.47
C SER A 76 -0.96 -13.45 -15.68
N GLY A 77 -1.58 -14.00 -14.64
CA GLY A 77 -1.05 -15.15 -13.90
C GLY A 77 -0.07 -14.80 -12.78
N TYR A 78 0.47 -13.58 -12.72
CA TYR A 78 1.27 -13.15 -11.56
C TYR A 78 0.42 -13.18 -10.29
N VAL A 79 0.97 -13.62 -9.17
CA VAL A 79 0.19 -13.86 -7.95
C VAL A 79 0.56 -12.85 -6.87
N PRO A 80 -0.36 -11.96 -6.46
CA PRO A 80 -0.22 -11.18 -5.25
C PRO A 80 -0.52 -12.09 -4.05
N ASP A 81 0.52 -12.45 -3.30
CA ASP A 81 0.46 -13.26 -2.08
C ASP A 81 0.53 -12.32 -0.87
N ILE A 82 -0.56 -12.29 -0.10
CA ILE A 82 -0.70 -11.48 1.11
C ILE A 82 -0.44 -12.42 2.28
N THR A 83 0.67 -12.22 2.97
CA THR A 83 1.36 -13.36 3.61
C THR A 83 0.64 -13.99 4.81
N THR A 84 -0.42 -13.35 5.30
CA THR A 84 -1.28 -13.85 6.37
C THR A 84 -2.49 -14.62 5.88
N ASN A 85 -2.91 -14.47 4.62
CA ASN A 85 -4.13 -15.07 4.11
C ASN A 85 -4.07 -15.31 2.60
N THR A 86 -4.60 -16.45 2.16
CA THR A 86 -4.66 -16.79 0.75
C THR A 86 -5.97 -16.28 0.15
N TYR A 87 -5.88 -15.57 -0.96
CA TYR A 87 -7.04 -14.99 -1.65
C TYR A 87 -7.25 -15.60 -3.04
N GLY A 88 -6.25 -16.33 -3.54
CA GLY A 88 -6.38 -17.28 -4.64
C GLY A 88 -6.60 -16.65 -6.02
N ARG A 89 -6.53 -15.32 -6.16
CA ARG A 89 -6.60 -14.66 -7.48
C ARG A 89 -5.26 -14.08 -7.91
N ALA A 90 -4.72 -14.71 -8.95
CA ALA A 90 -3.72 -14.11 -9.81
C ALA A 90 -4.24 -12.82 -10.45
N LEU A 91 -3.32 -12.00 -10.93
CA LEU A 91 -3.63 -10.81 -11.70
C LEU A 91 -4.31 -11.18 -13.03
N PRO A 92 -5.31 -10.38 -13.46
CA PRO A 92 -5.91 -10.53 -14.77
C PRO A 92 -4.93 -10.16 -15.88
N SER A 93 -5.30 -10.46 -17.13
CA SER A 93 -4.50 -10.04 -18.27
C SER A 93 -4.58 -8.52 -18.47
N TYR A 94 -3.41 -7.90 -18.53
CA TYR A 94 -3.24 -6.50 -18.88
C TYR A 94 -1.84 -6.31 -19.48
N TYR A 95 -1.75 -5.66 -20.63
CA TYR A 95 -0.48 -5.40 -21.30
C TYR A 95 0.14 -4.10 -20.79
N LEU A 96 1.04 -4.21 -19.82
CA LEU A 96 1.73 -3.09 -19.21
C LEU A 96 2.97 -2.71 -20.05
N PRO A 97 3.05 -1.51 -20.66
CA PRO A 97 4.19 -1.11 -21.48
C PRO A 97 5.51 -1.09 -20.72
N ALA A 98 6.62 -1.07 -21.45
CA ALA A 98 7.96 -0.91 -20.90
C ALA A 98 8.04 0.32 -19.97
N GLY A 99 8.63 0.16 -18.78
CA GLY A 99 8.80 1.24 -17.81
C GLY A 99 7.52 1.74 -17.12
N ALA A 100 6.33 1.34 -17.58
CA ALA A 100 5.05 1.84 -17.09
C ALA A 100 4.69 1.30 -15.70
N ARG A 101 3.81 2.02 -15.02
CA ARG A 101 3.28 1.66 -13.70
C ARG A 101 1.79 1.42 -13.77
N ALA A 102 1.31 0.44 -13.01
CA ALA A 102 -0.12 0.17 -12.86
C ALA A 102 -0.53 0.16 -11.40
N PHE A 103 -1.60 0.86 -11.08
CA PHE A 103 -2.37 0.70 -9.86
C PHE A 103 -3.17 -0.59 -9.97
N VAL A 104 -2.91 -1.53 -9.06
CA VAL A 104 -3.66 -2.76 -8.94
C VAL A 104 -4.62 -2.62 -7.77
N HIS A 105 -5.87 -2.30 -8.08
CA HIS A 105 -6.94 -2.10 -7.13
C HIS A 105 -7.51 -3.44 -6.64
N THR A 106 -7.87 -3.50 -5.35
CA THR A 106 -8.51 -4.68 -4.77
C THR A 106 -9.90 -4.92 -5.35
N GLY A 107 -10.70 -3.86 -5.46
CA GLY A 107 -12.08 -3.95 -5.90
C GLY A 107 -12.29 -4.26 -7.39
N SER A 108 -13.53 -4.02 -7.84
CA SER A 108 -13.98 -4.28 -9.21
C SER A 108 -13.94 -3.01 -10.06
N GLY A 109 -13.73 -3.20 -11.37
CA GLY A 109 -13.70 -2.12 -12.36
C GLY A 109 -13.17 -2.60 -13.71
N ARG A 110 -13.32 -1.77 -14.74
CA ARG A 110 -12.74 -2.02 -16.06
C ARG A 110 -11.28 -1.60 -16.06
N HIS A 111 -10.37 -2.43 -16.56
CA HIS A 111 -8.96 -2.04 -16.71
C HIS A 111 -8.83 -0.94 -17.77
N TYR A 112 -8.02 0.08 -17.49
CA TYR A 112 -7.86 1.20 -18.42
C TYR A 112 -6.53 1.92 -18.20
N ARG A 113 -6.23 2.83 -19.11
CA ARG A 113 -5.22 3.86 -18.94
C ARG A 113 -5.95 5.18 -18.83
N ASP A 114 -5.69 5.95 -17.78
CA ASP A 114 -6.33 7.24 -17.58
C ASP A 114 -5.71 8.33 -18.47
N SER A 115 -6.23 9.55 -18.37
CA SER A 115 -5.73 10.71 -19.13
C SER A 115 -4.34 11.17 -18.68
N THR A 116 -3.93 10.84 -17.45
CA THR A 116 -2.58 11.15 -16.90
C THR A 116 -1.53 10.14 -17.35
N GLY A 117 -1.96 9.03 -17.94
CA GLY A 117 -1.10 7.94 -18.38
C GLY A 117 -0.88 6.86 -17.32
N ALA A 118 -1.56 6.94 -16.17
CA ALA A 118 -1.58 5.88 -15.18
C ALA A 118 -2.41 4.69 -15.70
N HIS A 119 -1.91 3.49 -15.44
CA HIS A 119 -2.62 2.26 -15.76
C HIS A 119 -3.37 1.75 -14.53
N HIS A 120 -4.59 1.24 -14.72
CA HIS A 120 -5.44 0.76 -13.64
C HIS A 120 -5.90 -0.67 -13.95
N ILE A 121 -5.63 -1.57 -13.01
CA ILE A 121 -5.98 -2.99 -13.04
C ILE A 121 -6.86 -3.26 -11.82
N TYR A 122 -7.92 -4.05 -11.97
CA TYR A 122 -8.89 -4.34 -10.92
C TYR A 122 -8.92 -5.83 -10.66
N ARG A 123 -8.81 -6.25 -9.39
CA ARG A 123 -8.74 -7.67 -9.03
C ARG A 123 -10.11 -8.32 -8.83
N GLY A 124 -11.16 -7.52 -8.68
CA GLY A 124 -12.54 -7.99 -8.61
C GLY A 124 -12.95 -8.55 -7.25
N TYR A 125 -12.28 -8.19 -6.17
CA TYR A 125 -12.74 -8.57 -4.82
C TYR A 125 -13.93 -7.71 -4.40
N ALA A 126 -14.80 -8.31 -3.59
CA ALA A 126 -15.92 -7.64 -2.92
C ALA A 126 -15.64 -7.40 -1.43
N ARG A 127 -14.37 -7.47 -1.01
CA ARG A 127 -13.89 -7.26 0.36
C ARG A 127 -12.44 -6.77 0.34
N HIS A 128 -12.03 -6.06 1.38
CA HIS A 128 -10.64 -5.70 1.62
C HIS A 128 -9.77 -6.95 1.79
N VAL A 129 -8.56 -6.91 1.24
CA VAL A 129 -7.65 -8.08 1.26
C VAL A 129 -6.25 -7.72 1.75
N LEU A 130 -5.79 -6.49 1.50
CA LEU A 130 -4.54 -5.99 2.05
C LEU A 130 -4.67 -5.79 3.57
N LEU A 131 -3.52 -5.85 4.24
CA LEU A 131 -3.45 -5.86 5.71
C LEU A 131 -3.30 -4.45 6.25
N ASN A 132 -4.18 -4.05 7.16
CA ASN A 132 -4.02 -2.78 7.88
C ASN A 132 -2.94 -2.85 8.96
N THR A 133 -2.57 -4.04 9.42
CA THR A 133 -1.53 -4.21 10.44
C THR A 133 -0.62 -5.36 10.03
N SER A 134 0.68 -5.07 9.94
CA SER A 134 1.70 -6.10 9.76
C SER A 134 1.69 -7.07 10.92
N THR A 135 1.79 -8.35 10.61
CA THR A 135 1.84 -9.43 11.59
C THR A 135 3.26 -10.00 11.65
N ALA A 136 3.50 -11.06 12.41
CA ALA A 136 4.80 -11.73 12.47
C ALA A 136 5.32 -12.25 11.11
N LYS A 137 4.48 -12.29 10.07
CA LYS A 137 4.88 -12.71 8.72
C LYS A 137 5.38 -11.52 7.91
N ASN A 138 6.68 -11.55 7.59
CA ASN A 138 7.36 -10.58 6.74
C ASN A 138 7.89 -11.29 5.46
N PRO A 139 7.74 -10.72 4.25
CA PRO A 139 7.05 -9.46 3.94
C PRO A 139 5.53 -9.49 4.14
N ASP A 140 4.88 -8.33 4.08
CA ASP A 140 3.41 -8.21 4.14
C ASP A 140 2.74 -8.59 2.80
N LEU A 141 3.37 -8.23 1.67
CA LEU A 141 2.94 -8.57 0.31
C LEU A 141 4.11 -9.13 -0.50
N ARG A 142 3.83 -10.15 -1.31
CA ARG A 142 4.73 -10.67 -2.35
C ARG A 142 4.04 -10.61 -3.70
N LEU A 143 4.79 -10.29 -4.73
CA LEU A 143 4.42 -10.60 -6.11
C LEU A 143 5.18 -11.85 -6.52
N LYS A 144 4.48 -12.89 -6.92
CA LYS A 144 5.06 -14.13 -7.43
C LYS A 144 4.89 -14.25 -8.94
N LYS A 145 5.79 -15.02 -9.56
CA LYS A 145 5.74 -15.33 -10.99
C LYS A 145 4.49 -16.14 -11.36
N PRO A 146 4.07 -16.12 -12.64
CA PRO A 146 3.00 -16.98 -13.12
C PRO A 146 3.20 -18.46 -12.78
N GLY A 147 2.13 -19.14 -12.37
CA GLY A 147 2.13 -20.54 -11.98
C GLY A 147 2.60 -20.83 -10.55
N SER A 148 3.02 -19.82 -9.80
CA SER A 148 3.31 -19.98 -8.36
C SER A 148 2.02 -20.08 -7.54
N PRO A 149 2.01 -20.85 -6.44
CA PRO A 149 0.86 -20.93 -5.55
C PRO A 149 0.72 -19.69 -4.66
N ASP A 150 -0.52 -19.33 -4.34
CA ASP A 150 -0.85 -18.41 -3.26
C ASP A 150 -0.92 -19.20 -1.93
N ASP A 151 0.25 -19.47 -1.36
CA ASP A 151 0.45 -20.39 -0.22
C ASP A 151 1.13 -19.72 0.98
N ASN A 152 1.26 -18.39 0.97
CA ASN A 152 1.98 -17.61 1.97
C ASN A 152 3.49 -17.93 2.11
N THR A 153 4.07 -18.78 1.25
CA THR A 153 5.51 -19.09 1.26
C THR A 153 6.28 -18.15 0.32
N ALA A 154 7.59 -18.04 0.51
CA ALA A 154 8.42 -17.22 -0.36
C ALA A 154 8.62 -17.80 -1.77
N THR A 155 8.19 -19.05 -2.01
CA THR A 155 8.45 -19.76 -3.27
C THR A 155 7.90 -19.01 -4.48
N GLY A 156 8.77 -18.76 -5.46
CA GLY A 156 8.40 -18.06 -6.69
C GLY A 156 8.19 -16.55 -6.57
N SER A 157 8.47 -15.96 -5.40
CA SER A 157 8.42 -14.51 -5.20
C SER A 157 9.47 -13.81 -6.04
N ILE A 158 9.05 -12.71 -6.68
CA ILE A 158 9.91 -11.87 -7.51
C ILE A 158 10.02 -10.45 -6.98
N SER A 159 9.11 -10.01 -6.12
CA SER A 159 9.14 -8.69 -5.49
C SER A 159 8.34 -8.72 -4.20
N THR A 160 8.67 -7.86 -3.26
CA THR A 160 8.12 -7.88 -1.90
C THR A 160 7.87 -6.46 -1.41
N CYS A 161 6.88 -6.27 -0.54
CA CYS A 161 6.64 -5.00 0.11
C CYS A 161 6.26 -5.18 1.58
N ASN A 162 6.69 -4.20 2.39
CA ASN A 162 6.45 -4.12 3.83
C ASN A 162 5.96 -2.71 4.17
N TRP A 163 4.97 -2.60 5.04
CA TRP A 163 4.42 -1.30 5.45
C TRP A 163 4.11 -1.19 6.94
N ASN A 164 4.36 -2.23 7.74
CA ASN A 164 4.06 -2.25 9.16
C ASN A 164 2.56 -1.98 9.44
N THR A 165 2.24 -1.06 10.35
CA THR A 165 0.87 -0.63 10.61
C THR A 165 0.47 0.47 9.63
N ALA A 166 -0.61 0.21 8.88
CA ALA A 166 -1.17 1.13 7.93
C ALA A 166 -1.98 2.23 8.61
N ALA A 167 -1.63 3.48 8.33
CA ALA A 167 -2.44 4.65 8.61
C ALA A 167 -3.48 4.86 7.51
N ASP A 168 -4.59 5.49 7.87
CA ASP A 168 -5.72 5.76 6.98
C ASP A 168 -5.29 6.57 5.75
N GLY A 169 -5.61 6.07 4.56
CA GLY A 169 -5.31 6.72 3.28
C GLY A 169 -3.82 6.85 2.93
N THR A 170 -2.90 6.30 3.73
CA THR A 170 -1.46 6.45 3.52
C THR A 170 -0.94 5.48 2.46
N THR A 171 -0.09 6.00 1.57
CA THR A 171 0.66 5.18 0.60
C THR A 171 2.09 5.00 1.08
N TYR A 172 2.52 3.75 1.12
CA TYR A 172 3.84 3.34 1.55
C TYR A 172 4.71 3.02 0.33
N ASN A 173 5.98 3.37 0.42
CA ASN A 173 6.96 2.95 -0.57
C ASN A 173 7.45 1.55 -0.23
N CYS A 174 7.61 0.78 -1.28
CA CYS A 174 8.40 -0.43 -1.31
C CYS A 174 9.70 -0.08 -2.03
#